data_AF-A0A966GAQ7-F1
#
_entry.id   AF-A0A966GAQ7-F1
#
_cell.length_a   1.000
_cell.length_b   1.000
_cell.length_c   1.000
_cell.angle_alpha   90.00
_cell.angle_beta   90.00
_cell.angle_gamma   90.00
#
_symmetry.space_group_name_H-M   'P 1'
#
loop_
_entity.id
_entity.type
_entity.pdbx_description
1 polymer ?
#
loop_
_entity_poly.entity_id
_entity_poly.type
_entity_poly.pdbx_seq_one_letter_code
_entity_poly.pdbx_strand_id
1 'polypeptide(L)'
;MDSDKSCNEEFFATAEGGAALEKLAAESATVNGKELLALANETQQVIWGDFMGAFQNRPGQIWAIIRAVDSSFYEVTTSDSEVLEKVKRHFNDVRFAD
;
A
#
# COMPACT_ATOMS: atom_id res chain seq x y z
N MET A 1 29.94 -16.10 -4.81
CA MET A 1 28.82 -16.56 -5.66
C MET A 1 27.60 -15.89 -5.06
N ASP A 2 27.50 -14.62 -5.38
CA ASP A 2 26.55 -13.67 -4.84
C ASP A 2 25.20 -13.99 -5.47
N SER A 3 24.36 -14.71 -4.74
CA SER A 3 22.95 -14.79 -5.07
C SER A 3 22.34 -13.48 -4.63
N ASP A 4 22.07 -12.62 -5.61
CA ASP A 4 20.99 -11.64 -5.62
C ASP A 4 19.75 -12.25 -4.96
N LYS A 5 19.65 -12.11 -3.64
CA LYS A 5 18.36 -12.13 -3.00
C LYS A 5 17.80 -10.74 -3.29
N SER A 6 17.10 -10.64 -4.42
CA SER A 6 16.00 -9.68 -4.49
C SER A 6 15.19 -9.93 -3.22
N CYS A 7 15.31 -9.04 -2.23
CA CYS A 7 14.43 -9.00 -1.08
C CYS A 7 13.07 -8.64 -1.64
N ASN A 8 12.37 -9.64 -2.17
CA ASN A 8 10.95 -9.53 -2.42
C ASN A 8 10.35 -9.49 -1.01
N GLU A 9 10.21 -8.28 -0.47
CA GLU A 9 9.61 -8.07 0.85
C GLU A 9 8.17 -8.58 0.75
N GLU A 10 7.95 -9.79 1.26
CA GLU A 10 6.65 -10.45 1.19
C GLU A 10 5.62 -9.59 1.93
N PHE A 11 4.46 -9.42 1.29
CA PHE A 11 3.33 -8.74 1.93
C PHE A 11 2.93 -9.53 3.18
N PHE A 12 2.79 -8.86 4.31
CA PHE A 12 2.43 -9.48 5.59
C PHE A 12 1.46 -8.60 6.36
N ALA A 13 0.31 -9.16 6.75
CA ALA A 13 -0.69 -8.44 7.51
C ALA A 13 -1.43 -9.37 8.50
N THR A 14 -1.95 -8.81 9.58
CA THR A 14 -2.58 -9.57 10.68
C THR A 14 -4.10 -9.41 10.73
N ALA A 15 -4.76 -10.33 11.43
CA ALA A 15 -6.22 -10.48 11.53
C ALA A 15 -6.91 -10.93 10.22
N GLU A 16 -8.25 -10.99 10.23
CA GLU A 16 -9.04 -11.52 9.10
C GLU A 16 -8.85 -10.69 7.82
N GLY A 17 -8.82 -9.35 7.92
CA GLY A 17 -8.51 -8.48 6.79
C GLY A 17 -7.10 -8.69 6.27
N GLY A 18 -6.14 -9.01 7.13
CA GLY A 18 -4.75 -9.31 6.75
C GLY A 18 -4.62 -10.55 5.87
N ALA A 19 -5.26 -11.65 6.27
CA ALA A 19 -5.29 -12.89 5.48
C ALA A 19 -5.93 -12.69 4.09
N ALA A 20 -6.98 -11.87 4.01
CA ALA A 20 -7.62 -11.52 2.75
C ALA A 20 -6.69 -10.67 1.85
N LEU A 21 -5.98 -9.69 2.42
CA LEU A 21 -4.99 -8.89 1.70
C LEU A 21 -3.81 -9.73 1.19
N GLU A 22 -3.30 -10.65 2.02
CA GLU A 22 -2.23 -11.59 1.62
C GLU A 22 -2.66 -12.46 0.44
N LYS A 23 -3.89 -12.97 0.45
CA LYS A 23 -4.44 -13.73 -0.68
C LYS A 23 -4.52 -12.90 -1.95
N LEU A 24 -5.03 -11.66 -1.86
CA LEU A 24 -5.10 -10.75 -3.01
C LEU A 24 -3.71 -10.44 -3.58
N ALA A 25 -2.71 -10.25 -2.70
CA ALA A 25 -1.33 -10.04 -3.09
C ALA A 25 -0.75 -11.26 -3.83
N ALA A 26 -0.95 -12.47 -3.29
CA ALA A 26 -0.49 -13.71 -3.90
C ALA A 26 -1.09 -13.95 -5.31
N GLU A 27 -2.32 -13.49 -5.54
CA GLU A 27 -3.02 -13.59 -6.82
C GLU A 27 -2.76 -12.40 -7.75
N SER A 28 -1.99 -11.38 -7.31
CA SER A 28 -1.85 -10.10 -8.01
C SER A 28 -3.21 -9.49 -8.41
N ALA A 29 -4.20 -9.66 -7.53
CA ALA A 29 -5.59 -9.29 -7.77
C ALA A 29 -5.78 -7.76 -7.68
N THR A 30 -6.67 -7.23 -8.52
CA THR A 30 -7.08 -5.82 -8.44
C THR A 30 -8.42 -5.73 -7.70
N VAL A 31 -8.48 -4.84 -6.71
CA VAL A 31 -9.70 -4.50 -5.98
C VAL A 31 -10.02 -3.02 -6.16
N ASN A 32 -11.28 -2.65 -5.98
CA ASN A 32 -11.66 -1.24 -5.99
C ASN A 32 -11.41 -0.59 -4.61
N GLY A 33 -11.42 0.75 -4.56
CA GLY A 33 -11.11 1.48 -3.33
C GLY A 33 -12.08 1.23 -2.16
N LYS A 34 -13.34 0.85 -2.42
CA LYS A 34 -14.29 0.53 -1.35
C LYS A 34 -14.00 -0.84 -0.73
N GLU A 35 -13.65 -1.81 -1.57
CA GLU A 35 -13.21 -3.14 -1.13
C GLU A 35 -11.92 -3.04 -0.32
N LEU A 36 -10.93 -2.29 -0.82
CA LEU A 36 -9.68 -2.07 -0.08
C LEU A 36 -9.92 -1.42 1.29
N LEU A 37 -10.82 -0.42 1.37
CA LEU A 37 -11.15 0.23 2.63
C LEU A 37 -11.85 -0.72 3.61
N ALA A 38 -12.74 -1.60 3.12
CA ALA A 38 -13.40 -2.60 3.97
C ALA A 38 -12.38 -3.58 4.56
N LEU A 39 -11.48 -4.10 3.72
CA LEU A 39 -10.40 -5.00 4.16
C LEU A 39 -9.47 -4.31 5.17
N ALA A 40 -9.07 -3.07 4.90
CA ALA A 40 -8.21 -2.30 5.80
C ALA A 40 -8.85 -2.09 7.19
N ASN A 41 -10.17 -1.91 7.27
CA ASN A 41 -10.87 -1.80 8.56
C ASN A 41 -10.90 -3.12 9.35
N GLU A 42 -10.78 -4.25 8.66
CA GLU A 42 -10.73 -5.59 9.26
C GLU A 42 -9.28 -6.07 9.49
N THR A 43 -8.28 -5.30 9.05
CA THR A 43 -6.86 -5.56 9.26
C THR A 43 -6.38 -4.88 10.53
N GLN A 44 -5.74 -5.64 11.43
CA GLN A 44 -5.21 -5.08 12.68
C GLN A 44 -3.85 -4.39 12.46
N GLN A 45 -2.99 -4.95 11.58
CA GLN A 45 -1.68 -4.39 11.24
C GLN A 45 -1.24 -4.88 9.87
N VAL A 46 -0.60 -4.02 9.07
CA VAL A 46 0.18 -4.40 7.88
C VAL A 46 1.66 -4.25 8.20
N ILE A 47 2.40 -5.35 8.34
CA ILE A 47 3.81 -5.31 8.73
C ILE A 47 4.69 -4.94 7.53
N TRP A 48 4.36 -5.42 6.34
CA TRP A 48 5.02 -5.03 5.09
C TRP A 48 4.03 -5.12 3.93
N GLY A 49 4.05 -4.16 3.02
CA GLY A 49 3.20 -4.24 1.83
C GLY A 49 3.14 -2.98 0.96
N ASP A 50 3.13 -3.19 -0.36
CA ASP A 50 2.96 -2.14 -1.37
C ASP A 50 1.53 -2.15 -1.93
N PHE A 51 0.84 -1.02 -1.80
CA PHE A 51 -0.49 -0.80 -2.37
C PHE A 51 -0.37 0.14 -3.57
N MET A 52 -0.71 -0.34 -4.75
CA MET A 52 -0.57 0.41 -6.00
C MET A 52 -1.94 0.80 -6.55
N GLY A 53 -2.19 2.09 -6.69
CA GLY A 53 -3.42 2.64 -7.26
C GLY A 53 -3.23 3.02 -8.73
N ALA A 54 -4.15 2.60 -9.58
CA ALA A 54 -4.23 3.02 -10.97
C ALA A 54 -5.66 3.48 -11.31
N PHE A 55 -5.80 4.39 -12.27
CA PHE A 55 -7.12 4.78 -12.77
C PHE A 55 -7.72 3.65 -13.62
N GLN A 56 -9.03 3.41 -13.52
CA GLN A 56 -9.72 2.35 -14.27
C GLN A 56 -9.53 2.48 -15.80
N ASN A 57 -9.45 3.71 -16.29
CA ASN A 57 -9.22 4.00 -17.71
C ASN A 57 -7.74 3.93 -18.13
N ARG A 58 -6.81 3.77 -17.18
CA ARG A 58 -5.35 3.69 -17.40
C ARG A 58 -4.69 2.72 -16.41
N PRO A 59 -5.02 1.42 -16.47
CA PRO A 59 -4.55 0.43 -15.48
C PRO A 59 -3.02 0.24 -15.46
N GLY A 60 -2.31 0.56 -16.55
CA GLY A 60 -0.84 0.53 -16.59
C GLY A 60 -0.17 1.80 -16.06
N GLN A 61 -0.93 2.83 -15.71
CA GLN A 61 -0.41 4.08 -15.18
C GLN A 61 -0.68 4.14 -13.68
N ILE A 62 0.35 3.78 -12.90
CA ILE A 62 0.30 3.89 -11.44
C ILE A 62 0.25 5.38 -11.07
N TRP A 63 -0.79 5.74 -10.32
CA TRP A 63 -1.06 7.09 -9.86
C TRP A 63 -0.53 7.32 -8.44
N ALA A 64 -0.62 6.30 -7.59
CA ALA A 64 -0.13 6.35 -6.22
C ALA A 64 0.42 4.99 -5.79
N ILE A 65 1.49 5.00 -5.03
CA ILE A 65 2.03 3.83 -4.33
C ILE A 65 2.06 4.17 -2.85
N ILE A 66 1.50 3.30 -2.02
CA ILE A 66 1.57 3.39 -0.56
C ILE A 66 2.35 2.18 -0.05
N ARG A 67 3.46 2.40 0.63
CA ARG A 67 4.24 1.33 1.27
C ARG A 67 4.00 1.34 2.77
N ALA A 68 3.56 0.22 3.31
CA ALA A 68 3.44 0.02 4.75
C ALA A 68 4.75 -0.53 5.32
N VAL A 69 5.29 0.15 6.33
CA VAL A 69 6.51 -0.22 7.04
C VAL A 69 6.18 -0.46 8.51
N ASP A 70 5.95 -1.72 8.85
CA ASP A 70 5.51 -2.21 10.17
C ASP A 70 4.20 -1.56 10.67
N SER A 71 3.43 -0.91 9.78
CA SER A 71 2.35 0.06 10.11
C SER A 71 2.76 1.19 11.06
N SER A 72 4.05 1.30 11.37
CA SER A 72 4.64 2.39 12.15
C SER A 72 4.90 3.61 11.27
N PHE A 73 5.13 3.37 9.98
CA PHE A 73 5.38 4.37 8.96
C PHE A 73 4.72 3.96 7.65
N TYR A 74 4.27 4.95 6.88
CA TYR A 74 3.77 4.77 5.53
C TYR A 74 4.48 5.73 4.58
N GLU A 75 5.03 5.20 3.49
CA GLU A 75 5.56 5.99 2.40
C GLU A 75 4.48 6.17 1.32
N VAL A 76 4.23 7.41 0.89
CA VAL A 76 3.30 7.70 -0.20
C VAL A 76 4.06 8.32 -1.36
N THR A 77 4.16 7.60 -2.46
CA THR A 77 4.74 8.09 -3.72
C THR A 77 3.63 8.39 -4.72
N THR A 78 3.51 9.64 -5.14
CA THR A 78 2.53 10.07 -6.14
C THR A 78 2.99 11.35 -6.85
N SER A 79 2.60 11.52 -8.10
CA SER A 79 2.76 12.78 -8.85
C SER A 79 1.56 13.72 -8.68
N ASP A 80 0.51 13.29 -7.97
CA ASP A 80 -0.71 14.05 -7.76
C ASP A 80 -0.61 14.90 -6.48
N SER A 81 -0.50 16.22 -6.67
CA SER A 81 -0.44 17.17 -5.56
C SER A 81 -1.69 17.16 -4.68
N GLU A 82 -2.87 16.82 -5.20
CA GLU A 82 -4.09 16.78 -4.39
C GLU A 82 -4.07 15.63 -3.39
N VAL A 83 -3.46 14.49 -3.75
CA VAL A 83 -3.23 13.36 -2.84
C VAL A 83 -2.31 13.79 -1.72
N LEU A 84 -1.19 14.44 -2.04
CA LEU A 84 -0.24 14.94 -1.04
C LEU A 84 -0.91 15.91 -0.06
N GLU A 85 -1.71 16.85 -0.56
CA GLU A 85 -2.45 17.79 0.29
C GLU A 85 -3.53 17.12 1.16
N LYS A 86 -4.13 16.02 0.70
CA LYS A 86 -5.05 15.23 1.55
C LYS A 86 -4.31 14.50 2.66
N VAL A 87 -3.16 13.87 2.35
CA VAL A 87 -2.32 13.19 3.34
C VAL A 87 -1.85 14.17 4.43
N LYS A 88 -1.31 15.34 4.03
CA LYS A 88 -0.87 16.38 4.97
C LYS A 88 -1.96 16.89 5.90
N ARG A 89 -3.21 16.92 5.43
CA ARG A 89 -4.37 17.37 6.24
C ARG A 89 -4.87 16.31 7.20
N HIS A 90 -4.60 15.03 6.95
CA HIS A 90 -5.13 13.93 7.74
C HIS A 90 -4.14 13.43 8.80
N PHE A 91 -2.84 13.48 8.52
CA PHE A 91 -1.80 12.97 9.40
C PHE A 91 -1.01 14.11 10.07
N ASN A 92 -0.71 13.94 11.35
CA ASN A 92 0.01 14.95 12.15
C ASN A 92 1.52 14.96 11.92
N ASP A 93 2.12 13.83 11.57
CA ASP A 93 3.55 13.69 11.25
C ASP A 93 3.68 13.26 9.78
N VAL A 94 4.06 14.21 8.92
CA VAL A 94 4.33 13.99 7.51
C VAL A 94 5.69 14.57 7.20
N ARG A 95 6.56 13.75 6.62
CA ARG A 95 7.93 14.10 6.23
C ARG A 95 8.10 13.85 4.75
N PHE A 96 8.86 14.71 4.09
CA PHE A 96 9.23 14.51 2.70
C PHE A 96 10.55 13.75 2.65
N ALA A 97 10.64 12.78 1.76
CA ALA A 97 11.93 12.16 1.43
C ALA A 97 12.76 13.19 0.64
N ASP A 98 14.04 13.32 1.00
CA ASP A 98 15.02 14.18 0.32
C ASP A 98 15.48 13.59 -1.03
#